data_AF-A0A9E3M762-F1
#
_entry.id   AF-A0A9E3M762-F1
#
_cell.length_a   1.000
_cell.length_b   1.000
_cell.length_c   1.000
_cell.angle_alpha   90.00
_cell.angle_beta   90.00
_cell.angle_gamma   90.00
#
_symmetry.space_group_name_H-M   'P 1'
#
loop_
_entity.id
_entity.type
_entity.pdbx_description
1 polymer ?
#
loop_
_entity_poly.entity_id
_entity_poly.type
_entity_poly.pdbx_seq_one_letter_code
_entity_poly.pdbx_strand_id
1 'polypeptide(L)'
;MSGALNNIYNNFNFSLQRHAQAIASLQEQVSTGSRINRASDGPSTGYRILGLNSQKRSLGNYMDNISDGMDILEISLTVIDEMGSAISDTKVRLTQIGSGTYGTGETAQRSREGVATGINDILEQIVSSANTERLDQHLFGGSNTSSAPYVVQRSNGEITSVTYQGGLQNRDIKIASGVESSVFYVGDNIFRSNDRSAPVFCGSSGASAGTGTSSVKGDLWLTVTGSAGNWTLSIDDGATTFASDGTETNLAVTNSDGDVLYVDTTAIASTDVEMVRVPGTYDIFNVLINIRDVLRNQRNLSEGTVTDLIVRSADSLGEIKNLLVEQQVATGTKINFMDTLKDSLEKIKFDTEDQTTLLQEADIAQIAIDLSRREILYQMSLSVAGKLMSMSLLDFIR
;
A
#
# COMPACT_ATOMS: atom_id res chain seq x y z
N MET A 1 10.88 -59.99 60.35
CA MET A 1 11.21 -58.67 60.92
C MET A 1 12.27 -57.88 60.13
N SER A 2 13.29 -58.49 59.53
CA SER A 2 14.29 -57.79 58.66
C SER A 2 13.68 -56.96 57.51
N GLY A 3 12.64 -57.47 56.84
CA GLY A 3 11.97 -56.75 55.75
C GLY A 3 11.19 -55.50 56.16
N ALA A 4 10.78 -55.38 57.44
CA ALA A 4 10.04 -54.22 57.94
C ALA A 4 10.98 -53.04 58.22
N LEU A 5 12.12 -53.28 58.87
CA LEU A 5 13.18 -52.29 59.07
C LEU A 5 13.74 -51.76 57.76
N ASN A 6 13.94 -52.65 56.77
CA ASN A 6 14.43 -52.25 55.44
C ASN A 6 13.37 -51.42 54.68
N ASN A 7 12.08 -51.74 54.81
CA ASN A 7 11.00 -50.91 54.28
C ASN A 7 10.93 -49.53 54.94
N ILE A 8 11.09 -49.46 56.27
CA ILE A 8 11.08 -48.19 57.02
C ILE A 8 12.26 -47.32 56.58
N TYR A 9 13.46 -47.89 56.46
CA TYR A 9 14.65 -47.19 55.99
C TYR A 9 14.49 -46.66 54.56
N ASN A 10 13.99 -47.48 53.64
CA ASN A 10 13.75 -47.06 52.25
C ASN A 10 12.67 -45.97 52.16
N ASN A 11 11.61 -46.07 52.96
CA ASN A 11 10.57 -45.04 53.04
C ASN A 11 11.13 -43.71 53.60
N PHE A 12 12.06 -43.80 54.55
CA PHE A 12 12.74 -42.64 55.13
C PHE A 12 13.64 -41.94 54.12
N ASN A 13 14.50 -42.69 53.44
CA ASN A 13 15.38 -42.16 52.41
C ASN A 13 14.59 -41.54 51.26
N PHE A 14 13.51 -42.19 50.84
CA PHE A 14 12.60 -41.64 49.83
C PHE A 14 11.96 -40.31 50.29
N SER A 15 11.58 -40.23 51.57
CA SER A 15 10.99 -39.01 52.14
C SER A 15 12.02 -37.88 52.28
N LEU A 16 13.24 -38.17 52.73
CA LEU A 16 14.35 -37.21 52.79
C LEU A 16 14.72 -36.69 51.39
N GLN A 17 14.79 -37.59 50.40
CA GLN A 17 15.04 -37.20 49.01
C GLN A 17 13.92 -36.30 48.47
N ARG A 18 12.65 -36.62 48.76
CA ARG A 18 11.53 -35.75 48.39
C ARG A 18 11.61 -34.37 49.04
N HIS A 19 11.97 -34.28 50.32
CA HIS A 19 12.15 -32.99 51.00
C HIS A 19 13.33 -32.20 50.47
N ALA A 20 14.47 -32.85 50.20
CA ALA A 20 15.66 -32.19 49.64
C ALA A 20 15.38 -31.63 48.23
N GLN A 21 14.70 -32.40 47.37
CA GLN A 21 14.27 -31.92 46.04
C GLN A 21 13.32 -30.74 46.16
N ALA A 22 12.37 -30.82 47.08
CA ALA A 22 11.37 -29.78 47.33
C ALA A 22 11.98 -28.49 47.91
N ILE A 23 13.07 -28.57 48.67
CA ILE A 23 13.86 -27.42 49.13
C ILE A 23 14.62 -26.81 47.95
N ALA A 24 15.32 -27.64 47.16
CA ALA A 24 16.08 -27.17 46.00
C ALA A 24 15.20 -26.43 44.98
N SER A 25 13.98 -26.94 44.71
CA SER A 25 13.04 -26.28 43.80
C SER A 25 12.55 -24.93 44.35
N LEU A 26 12.27 -24.83 45.65
CA LEU A 26 11.85 -23.55 46.24
C LEU A 26 13.00 -22.54 46.27
N GLN A 27 14.23 -23.00 46.54
CA GLN A 27 15.42 -22.16 46.44
C GLN A 27 15.63 -21.65 45.01
N GLU A 28 15.43 -22.51 43.99
CA GLU A 28 15.45 -22.11 42.58
C GLU A 28 14.39 -21.03 42.31
N GLN A 29 13.14 -21.22 42.75
CA GLN A 29 12.06 -20.23 42.58
C GLN A 29 12.33 -18.90 43.30
N VAL A 30 12.92 -18.94 44.51
CA VAL A 30 13.34 -17.72 45.23
C VAL A 30 14.44 -17.00 44.45
N SER A 31 15.41 -17.75 43.91
CA SER A 31 16.53 -17.17 43.18
C SER A 31 16.13 -16.60 41.82
N THR A 32 15.18 -17.23 41.12
CA THR A 32 14.75 -16.78 39.78
C THR A 32 13.59 -15.79 39.83
N GLY A 33 12.90 -15.69 40.97
CA GLY A 33 11.66 -14.92 41.07
C GLY A 33 10.49 -15.53 40.29
N SER A 34 10.67 -16.72 39.71
CA SER A 34 9.67 -17.38 38.89
C SER A 34 9.09 -18.61 39.57
N ARG A 35 7.76 -18.70 39.56
CA ARG A 35 7.01 -19.87 40.01
C ARG A 35 7.24 -21.09 39.12
N ILE A 36 7.50 -20.88 37.83
CA ILE A 36 7.68 -21.96 36.85
C ILE A 36 8.94 -21.69 36.05
N ASN A 37 10.00 -22.42 36.37
CA ASN A 37 11.27 -22.32 35.64
C ASN A 37 11.29 -23.28 34.46
N ARG A 38 10.57 -24.39 34.56
CA ARG A 38 10.52 -25.46 33.54
C ARG A 38 9.08 -25.90 33.35
N ALA A 39 8.73 -26.33 32.13
CA ALA A 39 7.39 -26.85 31.84
C ALA A 39 7.03 -28.09 32.69
N SER A 40 8.03 -28.84 33.18
CA SER A 40 7.84 -29.96 34.11
C SER A 40 7.33 -29.54 35.49
N ASP A 41 7.60 -28.29 35.92
CA ASP A 41 7.25 -27.81 37.27
C ASP A 41 5.73 -27.61 37.40
N GLY A 42 5.04 -27.37 36.28
CA GLY A 42 3.60 -27.27 36.20
C GLY A 42 3.15 -27.40 34.75
N PRO A 43 2.91 -28.62 34.24
CA PRO A 43 2.64 -28.83 32.81
C PRO A 43 1.50 -27.99 32.26
N SER A 44 0.36 -27.91 32.97
CA SER A 44 -0.81 -27.13 32.54
C SER A 44 -0.52 -25.63 32.44
N THR A 45 0.10 -25.05 33.47
CA THR A 45 0.47 -23.62 33.48
C THR A 45 1.59 -23.33 32.49
N GLY A 46 2.56 -24.24 32.35
CA GLY A 46 3.63 -24.16 31.35
C GLY A 46 3.07 -24.11 29.93
N TYR A 47 2.12 -24.98 29.58
CA TYR A 47 1.43 -24.93 28.27
C TYR A 47 0.73 -23.59 28.04
N ARG A 48 0.08 -23.04 29.07
CA ARG A 48 -0.59 -21.74 28.97
C ARG A 48 0.39 -20.59 28.74
N ILE A 49 1.50 -20.55 29.49
CA ILE A 49 2.58 -19.56 29.33
C ILE A 49 3.17 -19.64 27.91
N LEU A 50 3.41 -20.85 27.38
CA LEU A 50 3.90 -21.03 26.02
C LEU A 50 2.91 -20.50 24.97
N GLY A 51 1.62 -20.76 25.16
CA GLY A 51 0.55 -20.22 24.30
C GLY A 51 0.53 -18.69 24.30
N LEU A 52 0.54 -18.07 25.50
CA LEU A 52 0.58 -16.61 25.65
C LEU A 52 1.84 -16.00 25.04
N ASN A 53 3.01 -16.62 25.23
CA ASN A 53 4.26 -16.16 24.60
C ASN A 53 4.23 -16.29 23.06
N SER A 54 3.59 -17.32 22.52
CA SER A 54 3.36 -17.44 21.07
C SER A 54 2.42 -16.35 20.55
N GLN A 55 1.36 -16.06 21.31
CA GLN A 55 0.43 -14.97 20.99
C GLN A 55 1.14 -13.62 21.02
N LYS A 56 1.93 -13.32 22.06
CA LYS A 56 2.74 -12.09 22.18
C LYS A 56 3.67 -11.89 20.99
N ARG A 57 4.37 -12.94 20.55
CA ARG A 57 5.22 -12.89 19.34
C ARG A 57 4.42 -12.57 18.09
N SER A 58 3.25 -13.18 17.93
CA SER A 58 2.38 -12.93 16.78
C SER A 58 1.85 -11.49 16.79
N LEU A 59 1.46 -10.96 17.95
CA LEU A 59 1.06 -9.57 18.13
C LEU A 59 2.20 -8.60 17.80
N GLY A 60 3.43 -8.89 18.24
CA GLY A 60 4.62 -8.13 17.86
C GLY A 60 4.80 -8.06 16.35
N ASN A 61 4.79 -9.20 15.67
CA ASN A 61 4.90 -9.25 14.20
C ASN A 61 3.78 -8.44 13.50
N TYR A 62 2.56 -8.46 14.03
CA TYR A 62 1.45 -7.66 13.48
C TYR A 62 1.67 -6.17 13.68
N MET A 63 2.13 -5.74 14.85
CA MET A 63 2.45 -4.34 15.12
C MET A 63 3.60 -3.83 14.24
N ASP A 64 4.62 -4.66 14.02
CA ASP A 64 5.74 -4.35 13.12
C ASP A 64 5.25 -4.19 11.68
N ASN A 65 4.46 -5.16 11.18
CA ASN A 65 3.84 -5.08 9.86
C ASN A 65 2.96 -3.83 9.71
N ILE A 66 2.16 -3.50 10.73
CA ILE A 66 1.32 -2.29 10.72
C ILE A 66 2.19 -1.04 10.64
N SER A 67 3.25 -0.95 11.44
CA SER A 67 4.16 0.21 11.45
C SER A 67 4.84 0.39 10.10
N ASP A 68 5.41 -0.68 9.54
CA ASP A 68 6.03 -0.66 8.22
C ASP A 68 5.02 -0.26 7.14
N GLY A 69 3.79 -0.75 7.28
CA GLY A 69 2.67 -0.43 6.40
C GLY A 69 2.26 1.03 6.46
N MET A 70 2.12 1.58 7.66
CA MET A 70 1.80 3.00 7.87
C MET A 70 2.88 3.90 7.26
N ASP A 71 4.15 3.61 7.49
CA ASP A 71 5.25 4.40 6.91
C ASP A 71 5.19 4.45 5.38
N ILE A 72 4.89 3.31 4.72
CA ILE A 72 4.72 3.26 3.25
C ILE A 72 3.52 4.10 2.81
N LEU A 73 2.40 4.00 3.52
CA LEU A 73 1.20 4.76 3.21
C LEU A 73 1.39 6.27 3.42
N GLU A 74 2.13 6.68 4.46
CA GLU A 74 2.46 8.08 4.74
C GLU A 74 3.35 8.66 3.64
N ILE A 75 4.41 7.96 3.23
CA ILE A 75 5.25 8.41 2.11
C ILE A 75 4.44 8.47 0.81
N SER A 76 3.59 7.47 0.56
CA SER A 76 2.70 7.48 -0.61
C SER A 76 1.75 8.68 -0.58
N LEU A 77 1.21 9.03 0.59
CA LEU A 77 0.34 10.18 0.78
C LEU A 77 1.09 11.50 0.51
N THR A 78 2.33 11.65 1.00
CA THR A 78 3.18 12.81 0.71
C THR A 78 3.41 12.96 -0.79
N VAL A 79 3.75 11.86 -1.49
CA VAL A 79 3.95 11.88 -2.94
C VAL A 79 2.68 12.30 -3.68
N ILE A 80 1.52 11.76 -3.31
CA ILE A 80 0.24 12.11 -3.93
C ILE A 80 -0.09 13.60 -3.70
N ASP A 81 0.22 14.14 -2.53
CA ASP A 81 0.01 15.56 -2.20
C ASP A 81 0.93 16.51 -2.99
N GLU A 82 2.20 16.14 -3.13
CA GLU A 82 3.15 16.87 -3.98
C GLU A 82 2.68 16.90 -5.44
N MET A 83 2.20 15.76 -5.97
CA MET A 83 1.62 15.70 -7.32
C MET A 83 0.35 16.55 -7.43
N GLY A 84 -0.55 16.49 -6.45
CA GLY A 84 -1.78 17.30 -6.44
C GLY A 84 -1.51 18.81 -6.43
N SER A 85 -0.46 19.22 -5.72
CA SER A 85 0.04 20.60 -5.71
C SER A 85 0.61 20.99 -7.07
N ALA A 86 1.46 20.16 -7.68
CA ALA A 86 2.02 20.41 -9.02
C ALA A 86 0.95 20.51 -10.11
N ILE A 87 -0.11 19.69 -10.04
CA ILE A 87 -1.28 19.77 -10.93
C ILE A 87 -2.07 21.05 -10.70
N SER A 88 -2.24 21.47 -9.44
CA SER A 88 -2.90 22.74 -9.11
C SER A 88 -2.12 23.94 -9.67
N ASP A 89 -0.80 23.95 -9.54
CA ASP A 89 0.08 24.98 -10.09
C ASP A 89 0.02 25.03 -11.62
N THR A 90 0.01 23.86 -12.26
CA THR A 90 -0.16 23.75 -13.71
C THR A 90 -1.50 24.35 -14.15
N LYS A 91 -2.58 24.03 -13.44
CA LYS A 91 -3.92 24.58 -13.73
C LYS A 91 -3.95 26.11 -13.61
N VAL A 92 -3.31 26.67 -12.59
CA VAL A 92 -3.20 28.13 -12.42
C VAL A 92 -2.45 28.76 -13.60
N ARG A 93 -1.31 28.20 -13.99
CA ARG A 93 -0.51 28.68 -15.14
C ARG A 93 -1.30 28.63 -16.45
N LEU A 94 -2.05 27.54 -16.68
CA LEU A 94 -2.91 27.43 -17.87
C LEU A 94 -4.06 28.44 -17.88
N THR A 95 -4.71 28.63 -16.72
CA THR A 95 -5.82 29.58 -16.60
C THR A 95 -5.34 31.01 -16.87
N GLN A 96 -4.14 31.34 -16.39
CA GLN A 96 -3.51 32.63 -16.70
C GLN A 96 -3.29 32.79 -18.20
N ILE A 97 -2.74 31.79 -18.90
CA ILE A 97 -2.55 31.88 -20.36
C ILE A 97 -3.89 32.00 -21.09
N GLY A 98 -4.88 31.17 -20.73
CA GLY A 98 -6.20 31.15 -21.35
C GLY A 98 -6.98 32.46 -21.20
N SER A 99 -6.66 33.27 -20.18
CA SER A 99 -7.27 34.60 -19.98
C SER A 99 -6.87 35.67 -21.01
N GLY A 100 -5.94 35.38 -21.93
CA GLY A 100 -5.53 36.27 -23.01
C GLY A 100 -4.61 37.43 -22.57
N THR A 101 -4.12 37.42 -21.34
CA THR A 101 -3.32 38.51 -20.74
C THR A 101 -1.87 38.57 -21.27
N TYR A 102 -1.45 37.65 -22.15
CA TYR A 102 -0.05 37.48 -22.58
C TYR A 102 0.29 38.08 -23.96
N GLY A 103 -0.58 38.93 -24.51
CA GLY A 103 -0.38 39.64 -25.78
C GLY A 103 -0.85 38.84 -27.01
N THR A 104 -0.44 39.28 -28.20
CA THR A 104 -0.83 38.67 -29.49
C THR A 104 0.41 38.28 -30.31
N GLY A 105 0.27 37.31 -31.21
CA GLY A 105 1.35 36.88 -32.10
C GLY A 105 2.54 36.27 -31.37
N GLU A 106 3.77 36.65 -31.75
CA GLU A 106 5.01 36.06 -31.25
C GLU A 106 5.20 36.15 -29.73
N THR A 107 4.66 37.20 -29.09
CA THR A 107 4.74 37.38 -27.63
C THR A 107 3.89 36.36 -26.88
N ALA A 108 2.72 36.04 -27.43
CA ALA A 108 1.86 34.99 -26.89
C ALA A 108 2.54 33.61 -27.04
N GLN A 109 3.12 33.34 -28.21
CA GLN A 109 3.86 32.10 -28.45
C GLN A 109 5.06 31.93 -27.52
N ARG A 110 5.87 32.97 -27.33
CA ARG A 110 7.01 32.92 -26.39
C ARG A 110 6.56 32.66 -24.95
N SER A 111 5.43 33.24 -24.54
CA SER A 111 4.87 33.01 -23.20
C SER A 111 4.38 31.57 -23.03
N ARG A 112 3.69 31.03 -24.04
CA ARG A 112 3.26 29.62 -24.06
C ARG A 112 4.44 28.65 -24.02
N GLU A 113 5.50 28.91 -24.77
CA GLU A 113 6.71 28.08 -24.78
C GLU A 113 7.37 28.03 -23.39
N GLY A 114 7.44 29.18 -22.70
CA GLY A 114 7.97 29.24 -21.34
C GLY A 114 7.16 28.40 -20.35
N VAL A 115 5.84 28.39 -20.48
CA VAL A 115 4.98 27.54 -19.64
C VAL A 115 5.04 26.08 -20.07
N ALA A 116 5.12 25.77 -21.36
CA ALA A 116 5.34 24.41 -21.85
C ALA A 116 6.63 23.82 -21.27
N THR A 117 7.70 24.61 -21.19
CA THR A 117 8.96 24.20 -20.55
C THR A 117 8.74 23.90 -19.06
N GLY A 118 8.06 24.80 -18.32
CA GLY A 118 7.75 24.55 -16.91
C GLY A 118 6.86 23.33 -16.67
N ILE A 119 5.93 23.03 -17.59
CA ILE A 119 5.09 21.83 -17.53
C ILE A 119 5.92 20.57 -17.82
N ASN A 120 6.90 20.66 -18.72
CA ASN A 120 7.84 19.57 -18.94
C ASN A 120 8.68 19.28 -17.68
N ASP A 121 9.13 20.32 -16.97
CA ASP A 121 9.85 20.15 -15.69
C ASP A 121 8.96 19.50 -14.62
N ILE A 122 7.69 19.93 -14.53
CA ILE A 122 6.69 19.32 -13.65
C ILE A 122 6.44 17.85 -14.02
N LEU A 123 6.36 17.53 -15.31
CA LEU A 123 6.20 16.16 -15.78
C LEU A 123 7.39 15.27 -15.36
N GLU A 124 8.63 15.74 -15.53
CA GLU A 124 9.83 15.03 -15.08
C GLU A 124 9.80 14.81 -13.55
N GLN A 125 9.38 15.82 -12.78
CA GLN A 125 9.22 15.69 -11.34
C GLN A 125 8.15 14.66 -10.97
N ILE A 126 6.96 14.70 -11.60
CA ILE A 126 5.86 13.78 -11.32
C ILE A 126 6.24 12.35 -11.69
N VAL A 127 6.94 12.12 -12.80
CA VAL A 127 7.46 10.78 -13.14
C VAL A 127 8.48 10.30 -12.10
N SER A 128 9.38 11.17 -11.65
CA SER A 128 10.32 10.83 -10.59
C SER A 128 9.60 10.46 -9.30
N SER A 129 8.61 11.26 -8.88
CA SER A 129 7.81 10.99 -7.68
C SER A 129 6.99 9.71 -7.82
N ALA A 130 6.45 9.40 -8.99
CA ALA A 130 5.71 8.16 -9.25
C ALA A 130 6.58 6.90 -9.18
N ASN A 131 7.89 7.05 -9.38
CA ASN A 131 8.87 5.98 -9.25
C ASN A 131 9.57 5.96 -7.87
N THR A 132 9.09 6.72 -6.88
CA THR A 132 9.64 6.75 -5.51
C THR A 132 9.78 5.34 -4.93
N GLU A 133 10.89 5.10 -4.26
CA GLU A 133 11.24 3.82 -3.63
C GLU A 133 11.48 3.98 -2.13
N ARG A 134 11.20 2.89 -1.40
CA ARG A 134 11.56 2.73 0.01
C ARG A 134 12.13 1.33 0.20
N LEU A 135 13.34 1.23 0.78
CA LEU A 135 13.99 -0.07 1.05
C LEU A 135 14.01 -0.99 -0.19
N ASP A 136 14.42 -0.44 -1.34
CA ASP A 136 14.46 -1.12 -2.65
C ASP A 136 13.10 -1.61 -3.17
N GLN A 137 12.01 -1.00 -2.70
CA GLN A 137 10.64 -1.31 -3.13
C GLN A 137 9.93 -0.05 -3.62
N HIS A 138 9.45 -0.09 -4.86
CA HIS A 138 8.64 0.99 -5.43
C HIS A 138 7.24 1.02 -4.81
N LEU A 139 6.80 2.20 -4.40
CA LEU A 139 5.54 2.38 -3.67
C LEU A 139 4.30 2.12 -4.55
N PHE A 140 4.38 2.52 -5.82
CA PHE A 140 3.29 2.44 -6.81
C PHE A 140 3.41 1.24 -7.78
N GLY A 141 4.27 0.26 -7.43
CA GLY A 141 4.54 -0.94 -8.21
C GLY A 141 3.49 -2.04 -8.13
N GLY A 142 2.47 -1.90 -7.28
CA GLY A 142 1.53 -2.98 -6.99
C GLY A 142 2.26 -4.24 -6.52
N SER A 143 2.00 -5.38 -7.16
CA SER A 143 2.64 -6.65 -6.84
C SER A 143 4.07 -6.78 -7.35
N ASN A 144 4.50 -5.92 -8.28
CA ASN A 144 5.87 -5.86 -8.79
C ASN A 144 6.58 -4.62 -8.22
N THR A 145 7.16 -4.77 -7.04
CA THR A 145 7.85 -3.67 -6.34
C THR A 145 9.34 -3.57 -6.67
N SER A 146 9.92 -4.53 -7.40
CA SER A 146 11.37 -4.64 -7.63
C SER A 146 11.85 -3.93 -8.90
N SER A 147 10.93 -3.42 -9.71
CA SER A 147 11.25 -2.67 -10.94
C SER A 147 10.44 -1.38 -10.98
N ALA A 148 11.02 -0.34 -11.58
CA ALA A 148 10.35 0.96 -11.71
C ALA A 148 8.96 0.82 -12.36
N PRO A 149 7.87 1.29 -11.72
CA PRO A 149 6.52 1.13 -12.23
C PRO A 149 6.25 1.92 -13.51
N TYR A 150 6.89 3.08 -13.69
CA TYR A 150 6.66 3.97 -14.82
C TYR A 150 7.89 4.08 -15.72
N VAL A 151 7.73 3.67 -16.97
CA VAL A 151 8.76 3.81 -18.01
C VAL A 151 8.39 4.95 -18.93
N VAL A 152 9.37 5.82 -19.16
CA VAL A 152 9.24 6.95 -20.09
C VAL A 152 9.80 6.57 -21.46
N GLN A 153 9.10 6.95 -22.52
CA GLN A 153 9.65 7.01 -23.86
C GLN A 153 10.01 8.45 -24.18
N ARG A 154 11.23 8.66 -24.68
CA ARG A 154 11.74 10.01 -24.98
C ARG A 154 11.99 10.20 -26.47
N SER A 155 11.66 11.40 -26.96
CA SER A 155 12.06 11.89 -28.27
C SER A 155 12.66 13.28 -28.09
N ASN A 156 13.80 13.55 -28.73
CA ASN A 156 14.54 14.82 -28.61
C ASN A 156 14.83 15.27 -27.15
N GLY A 157 14.98 14.33 -26.22
CA GLY A 157 15.23 14.60 -24.80
C GLY A 157 13.99 14.85 -23.95
N GLU A 158 12.80 14.80 -24.53
CA GLU A 158 11.53 15.08 -23.85
C GLU A 158 10.67 13.83 -23.73
N ILE A 159 9.87 13.74 -22.66
CA ILE A 159 8.94 12.63 -22.45
C ILE A 159 7.78 12.73 -23.45
N THR A 160 7.57 11.66 -24.21
CA THR A 160 6.52 11.56 -25.23
C THR A 160 5.39 10.63 -24.83
N SER A 161 5.70 9.61 -24.03
CA SER A 161 4.71 8.73 -23.44
C SER A 161 5.24 8.15 -22.12
N VAL A 162 4.31 7.81 -21.24
CA VAL A 162 4.60 7.12 -19.98
C VAL A 162 3.76 5.85 -19.93
N THR A 163 4.41 4.72 -19.69
CA THR A 163 3.74 3.42 -19.63
C THR A 163 3.89 2.81 -18.24
N TYR A 164 2.77 2.37 -17.68
CA TYR A 164 2.77 1.58 -16.45
C TYR A 164 3.16 0.14 -16.75
N GLN A 165 4.20 -0.35 -16.07
CA GLN A 165 4.68 -1.73 -16.13
C GLN A 165 4.70 -2.43 -14.76
N GLY A 166 4.07 -1.81 -13.76
CA GLY A 166 3.90 -2.41 -12.44
C GLY A 166 2.91 -3.59 -12.45
N GLY A 167 2.81 -4.25 -11.30
CA GLY A 167 1.87 -5.34 -11.11
C GLY A 167 0.43 -4.81 -11.02
N LEU A 168 -0.52 -5.51 -11.64
CA LEU A 168 -1.94 -5.13 -11.63
C LEU A 168 -2.71 -5.57 -10.37
N GLN A 169 -2.00 -6.15 -9.40
CA GLN A 169 -2.56 -6.58 -8.12
C GLN A 169 -1.92 -5.78 -7.00
N ASN A 170 -2.70 -5.45 -5.98
CA ASN A 170 -2.14 -4.88 -4.76
C ASN A 170 -1.28 -5.91 -4.02
N ARG A 171 -0.32 -5.44 -3.22
CA ARG A 171 0.43 -6.30 -2.29
C ARG A 171 -0.10 -6.12 -0.88
N ASP A 172 -0.65 -7.21 -0.35
CA ASP A 172 -1.26 -7.24 0.98
C ASP A 172 -0.25 -7.67 2.04
N ILE A 173 -0.36 -7.05 3.22
CA ILE A 173 0.35 -7.47 4.43
C ILE A 173 -0.64 -7.92 5.49
N LYS A 174 -0.23 -8.93 6.28
CA LYS A 174 -1.05 -9.43 7.38
C LYS A 174 -0.89 -8.53 8.61
N ILE A 175 -1.98 -7.90 9.02
CA ILE A 175 -2.01 -6.92 10.10
C ILE A 175 -2.73 -7.42 11.36
N ALA A 176 -3.51 -8.48 11.25
CA ALA A 176 -4.02 -9.21 12.40
C ALA A 176 -4.35 -10.65 12.00
N SER A 177 -4.88 -11.43 12.95
CA SER A 177 -5.40 -12.76 12.63
C SER A 177 -6.60 -12.67 11.69
N GLY A 178 -6.42 -13.09 10.43
CA GLY A 178 -7.48 -13.07 9.42
C GLY A 178 -7.77 -11.68 8.84
N VAL A 179 -6.92 -10.69 9.10
CA VAL A 179 -7.04 -9.34 8.55
C VAL A 179 -5.79 -9.00 7.77
N GLU A 180 -5.99 -8.61 6.51
CA GLU A 180 -4.93 -8.22 5.58
C GLU A 180 -5.22 -6.81 5.04
N SER A 181 -4.16 -6.12 4.62
CA SER A 181 -4.23 -4.74 4.18
C SER A 181 -3.27 -4.47 3.03
N SER A 182 -3.80 -3.92 1.94
CA SER A 182 -3.01 -3.50 0.76
C SER A 182 -2.15 -2.28 1.04
N VAL A 183 -0.84 -2.43 1.17
CA VAL A 183 0.04 -1.29 1.47
C VAL A 183 0.71 -0.74 0.21
N PHE A 184 0.90 -1.58 -0.80
CA PHE A 184 1.45 -1.17 -2.10
C PHE A 184 0.32 -1.03 -3.10
N TYR A 185 0.20 0.18 -3.65
CA TYR A 185 -0.85 0.52 -4.60
C TYR A 185 -0.43 0.20 -6.02
N VAL A 186 -1.39 -0.25 -6.81
CA VAL A 186 -1.28 -0.26 -8.27
C VAL A 186 -1.35 1.19 -8.74
N GLY A 187 -0.22 1.77 -9.16
CA GLY A 187 -0.14 3.17 -9.57
C GLY A 187 -1.16 3.56 -10.65
N ASP A 188 -1.49 2.63 -11.56
CA ASP A 188 -2.51 2.83 -12.59
C ASP A 188 -3.91 3.13 -12.00
N ASN A 189 -4.24 2.60 -10.82
CA ASN A 189 -5.50 2.91 -10.14
C ASN A 189 -5.46 4.27 -9.41
N ILE A 190 -4.27 4.81 -9.17
CA ILE A 190 -4.06 6.05 -8.42
C ILE A 190 -3.99 7.26 -9.36
N PHE A 191 -3.29 7.10 -10.48
CA PHE A 191 -2.95 8.19 -11.38
C PHE A 191 -3.78 8.21 -12.66
N ARG A 192 -4.65 7.21 -12.89
CA ARG A 192 -5.55 7.15 -14.02
C ARG A 192 -7.01 7.01 -13.59
N SER A 193 -7.86 7.84 -14.19
CA SER A 193 -9.32 7.74 -14.10
C SER A 193 -9.84 6.59 -14.95
N ASN A 194 -10.86 5.87 -14.49
CA ASN A 194 -11.47 4.74 -15.22
C ASN A 194 -12.99 4.88 -15.42
N ASP A 195 -13.54 6.09 -15.24
CA ASP A 195 -14.97 6.41 -15.39
C ASP A 195 -15.34 6.89 -16.81
N ARG A 196 -14.98 6.09 -17.81
CA ARG A 196 -15.09 6.45 -19.23
C ARG A 196 -16.45 7.04 -19.61
N SER A 197 -16.39 8.22 -20.23
CA SER A 197 -17.52 8.90 -20.85
C SER A 197 -17.43 8.86 -22.39
N ALA A 198 -18.49 9.30 -23.07
CA ALA A 198 -18.51 9.38 -24.53
C ALA A 198 -17.42 10.34 -25.06
N PRO A 199 -16.75 10.01 -26.18
CA PRO A 199 -15.76 10.89 -26.79
C PRO A 199 -16.36 12.24 -27.19
N VAL A 200 -15.62 13.32 -26.93
CA VAL A 200 -15.99 14.69 -27.26
C VAL A 200 -15.04 15.22 -28.34
N PHE A 201 -15.61 15.60 -29.49
CA PHE A 201 -14.90 16.13 -30.63
C PHE A 201 -14.85 17.65 -30.51
N CYS A 202 -13.66 18.23 -30.60
CA CYS A 202 -13.43 19.66 -30.34
C CYS A 202 -13.17 20.49 -31.61
N GLY A 203 -13.33 19.92 -32.80
CA GLY A 203 -13.10 20.61 -34.06
C GLY A 203 -14.37 20.95 -34.82
N SER A 204 -14.16 21.33 -36.09
CA SER A 204 -15.21 21.80 -37.00
C SER A 204 -15.44 20.84 -38.17
N SER A 205 -14.82 19.65 -38.17
CA SER A 205 -14.96 18.66 -39.24
C SER A 205 -16.43 18.22 -39.40
N GLY A 206 -17.18 18.17 -38.29
CA GLY A 206 -18.52 17.59 -38.20
C GLY A 206 -18.53 16.12 -37.75
N ALA A 207 -17.36 15.52 -37.52
CA ALA A 207 -17.26 14.19 -36.93
C ALA A 207 -17.84 14.17 -35.52
N SER A 208 -18.50 13.06 -35.17
CA SER A 208 -19.06 12.87 -33.82
C SER A 208 -18.88 11.43 -33.35
N ALA A 209 -19.23 11.17 -32.08
CA ALA A 209 -19.05 9.84 -31.50
C ALA A 209 -19.97 8.81 -32.19
N GLY A 210 -19.37 7.74 -32.70
CA GLY A 210 -20.12 6.62 -33.24
C GLY A 210 -20.86 5.83 -32.15
N THR A 211 -21.76 4.94 -32.57
CA THR A 211 -22.54 4.08 -31.65
C THR A 211 -21.73 3.04 -30.88
N GLY A 212 -20.50 2.75 -31.31
CA GLY A 212 -19.59 1.78 -30.69
C GLY A 212 -18.87 2.34 -29.46
N THR A 213 -18.32 1.44 -28.64
CA THR A 213 -17.50 1.81 -27.49
C THR A 213 -16.04 1.95 -27.89
N SER A 214 -15.57 3.19 -28.01
CA SER A 214 -14.16 3.49 -28.30
C SER A 214 -13.24 2.98 -27.19
N SER A 215 -12.05 2.47 -27.54
CA SER A 215 -11.03 2.03 -26.57
C SER A 215 -9.95 3.07 -26.30
N VAL A 216 -9.80 4.06 -27.18
CA VAL A 216 -8.89 5.21 -27.00
C VAL A 216 -9.07 5.90 -25.64
N LYS A 217 -8.00 6.50 -25.09
CA LYS A 217 -7.99 7.10 -23.75
C LYS A 217 -7.43 8.52 -23.79
N GLY A 218 -7.85 9.36 -22.85
CA GLY A 218 -7.38 10.73 -22.69
C GLY A 218 -7.69 11.62 -23.89
N ASP A 219 -6.74 12.49 -24.21
CA ASP A 219 -6.82 13.41 -25.36
C ASP A 219 -5.98 12.85 -26.52
N LEU A 220 -6.54 12.82 -27.72
CA LEU A 220 -5.86 12.43 -28.96
C LEU A 220 -6.26 13.34 -30.13
N TRP A 221 -5.56 13.21 -31.25
CA TRP A 221 -5.84 13.97 -32.47
C TRP A 221 -6.54 13.10 -33.51
N LEU A 222 -7.65 13.60 -34.06
CA LEU A 222 -8.30 13.06 -35.25
C LEU A 222 -7.97 13.95 -36.44
N THR A 223 -7.42 13.35 -37.48
CA THR A 223 -7.17 14.01 -38.76
C THR A 223 -8.23 13.56 -39.76
N VAL A 224 -9.01 14.52 -40.27
CA VAL A 224 -10.02 14.32 -41.31
C VAL A 224 -9.57 15.02 -42.57
N THR A 225 -9.37 14.27 -43.65
CA THR A 225 -8.93 14.79 -44.95
C THR A 225 -9.81 14.27 -46.08
N GLY A 226 -9.76 14.90 -47.25
CA GLY A 226 -10.53 14.49 -48.42
C GLY A 226 -11.60 15.50 -48.83
N SER A 227 -12.66 15.00 -49.45
CA SER A 227 -13.76 15.80 -49.99
C SER A 227 -15.10 15.09 -49.77
N ALA A 228 -16.21 15.80 -49.90
CA ALA A 228 -17.55 15.22 -49.75
C ALA A 228 -17.71 13.91 -50.54
N GLY A 229 -18.10 12.83 -49.85
CA GLY A 229 -18.24 11.49 -50.42
C GLY A 229 -16.95 10.66 -50.53
N ASN A 230 -15.80 11.21 -50.14
CA ASN A 230 -14.51 10.53 -50.09
C ASN A 230 -13.62 11.15 -48.99
N TRP A 231 -13.91 10.76 -47.76
CA TRP A 231 -13.19 11.18 -46.56
C TRP A 231 -12.15 10.14 -46.16
N THR A 232 -11.08 10.60 -45.53
CA THR A 232 -10.03 9.77 -44.93
C THR A 232 -9.78 10.23 -43.51
N LEU A 233 -9.94 9.30 -42.57
CA LEU A 233 -9.78 9.53 -41.13
C LEU A 233 -8.54 8.81 -40.60
N SER A 234 -7.84 9.43 -39.66
CA SER A 234 -6.68 8.86 -38.95
C SER A 234 -6.59 9.41 -37.53
N ILE A 235 -6.20 8.56 -36.57
CA ILE A 235 -5.96 8.94 -35.18
C ILE A 235 -4.48 8.84 -34.76
N ASP A 236 -3.58 8.64 -35.73
CA ASP A 236 -2.13 8.45 -35.53
C ASP A 236 -1.30 9.16 -36.60
N ASP A 237 -1.73 10.36 -36.97
CA ASP A 237 -1.05 11.25 -37.94
C ASP A 237 -0.79 10.61 -39.31
N GLY A 238 -1.72 9.75 -39.75
CA GLY A 238 -1.71 9.14 -41.06
C GLY A 238 -0.91 7.84 -41.16
N ALA A 239 -0.39 7.31 -40.04
CA ALA A 239 0.23 6.00 -40.04
C ALA A 239 -0.79 4.88 -40.37
N THR A 240 -2.01 5.03 -39.88
CA THR A 240 -3.19 4.26 -40.29
C THR A 240 -4.28 5.20 -40.82
N THR A 241 -4.97 4.77 -41.88
CA THR A 241 -6.01 5.58 -42.53
C THR A 241 -7.23 4.74 -42.87
N PHE A 242 -8.41 5.34 -42.75
CA PHE A 242 -9.69 4.70 -42.98
C PHE A 242 -10.51 5.56 -43.93
N ALA A 243 -10.96 4.97 -45.04
CA ALA A 243 -11.83 5.64 -46.00
C ALA A 243 -13.29 5.61 -45.52
N SER A 244 -14.02 6.68 -45.82
CA SER A 244 -15.46 6.81 -45.54
C SER A 244 -16.14 7.58 -46.68
N ASP A 245 -17.35 7.17 -47.02
CA ASP A 245 -18.20 7.89 -47.98
C ASP A 245 -19.08 8.96 -47.31
N GLY A 246 -18.94 9.13 -45.98
CA GLY A 246 -19.72 10.07 -45.18
C GLY A 246 -21.14 9.59 -44.89
N THR A 247 -21.40 8.29 -44.96
CA THR A 247 -22.70 7.70 -44.61
C THR A 247 -22.64 6.81 -43.37
N GLU A 248 -21.44 6.50 -42.89
CA GLU A 248 -21.22 5.58 -41.78
C GLU A 248 -21.51 6.26 -40.44
N THR A 249 -22.48 5.72 -39.68
CA THR A 249 -22.78 6.16 -38.30
C THR A 249 -21.84 5.56 -37.25
N ASN A 250 -20.92 4.68 -37.67
CA ASN A 250 -20.06 3.92 -36.76
C ASN A 250 -18.79 3.36 -37.43
N LEU A 251 -18.00 4.23 -38.05
CA LEU A 251 -16.71 3.83 -38.61
C LEU A 251 -15.71 3.54 -37.48
N ALA A 252 -15.05 2.38 -37.52
CA ALA A 252 -13.98 2.04 -36.58
C ALA A 252 -12.62 2.52 -37.09
N VAL A 253 -12.10 3.60 -36.52
CA VAL A 253 -10.78 4.16 -36.84
C VAL A 253 -9.78 3.63 -35.81
N THR A 254 -8.81 2.82 -36.23
CA THR A 254 -7.89 2.10 -35.33
C THR A 254 -6.46 2.57 -35.50
N ASN A 255 -5.73 2.86 -34.43
CA ASN A 255 -4.32 3.25 -34.49
C ASN A 255 -3.38 2.03 -34.63
N SER A 256 -2.10 2.30 -34.83
CA SER A 256 -1.05 1.26 -34.87
C SER A 256 -0.89 0.43 -33.58
N ASP A 257 -1.31 0.95 -32.43
CA ASP A 257 -1.30 0.25 -31.14
C ASP A 257 -2.54 -0.64 -30.91
N GLY A 258 -3.54 -0.57 -31.81
CA GLY A 258 -4.77 -1.34 -31.75
C GLY A 258 -5.93 -0.66 -31.00
N ASP A 259 -5.78 0.59 -30.59
CA ASP A 259 -6.88 1.38 -30.02
C ASP A 259 -7.85 1.84 -31.10
N VAL A 260 -9.15 1.74 -30.80
CA VAL A 260 -10.24 2.05 -31.72
C VAL A 260 -11.01 3.28 -31.26
N LEU A 261 -11.21 4.23 -32.16
CA LEU A 261 -12.18 5.32 -32.06
C LEU A 261 -13.34 5.05 -33.02
N TYR A 262 -14.56 4.94 -32.48
CA TYR A 262 -15.76 4.88 -33.30
C TYR A 262 -16.24 6.29 -33.65
N VAL A 263 -16.38 6.56 -34.95
CA VAL A 263 -16.74 7.88 -35.48
C VAL A 263 -18.01 7.78 -36.32
N ASP A 264 -18.96 8.67 -36.05
CA ASP A 264 -20.06 8.98 -36.96
C ASP A 264 -19.58 10.03 -37.97
N THR A 265 -19.58 9.64 -39.24
CA THR A 265 -19.07 10.42 -40.37
C THR A 265 -20.15 11.17 -41.14
N THR A 266 -21.42 10.98 -40.76
CA THR A 266 -22.58 11.49 -41.52
C THR A 266 -22.68 13.01 -41.58
N ALA A 267 -22.14 13.69 -40.57
CA ALA A 267 -22.13 15.14 -40.48
C ALA A 267 -20.78 15.77 -40.91
N ILE A 268 -19.82 14.96 -41.38
CA ILE A 268 -18.52 15.49 -41.83
C ILE A 268 -18.71 16.36 -43.06
N ALA A 269 -18.32 17.63 -42.95
CA ALA A 269 -18.49 18.64 -43.99
C ALA A 269 -17.19 19.36 -44.37
N SER A 270 -16.12 19.22 -43.58
CA SER A 270 -14.85 19.89 -43.83
C SER A 270 -13.65 19.06 -43.39
N THR A 271 -12.49 19.35 -43.98
CA THR A 271 -11.20 18.80 -43.53
C THR A 271 -10.73 19.58 -42.30
N ASP A 272 -10.37 18.87 -41.24
CA ASP A 272 -9.88 19.47 -40.00
C ASP A 272 -8.92 18.52 -39.27
N VAL A 273 -8.06 19.08 -38.42
CA VAL A 273 -7.27 18.33 -37.45
C VAL A 273 -7.77 18.72 -36.08
N GLU A 274 -8.53 17.84 -35.45
CA GLU A 274 -9.28 18.15 -34.25
C GLU A 274 -8.88 17.28 -33.07
N MET A 275 -9.03 17.82 -31.85
CA MET A 275 -8.80 17.06 -30.64
C MET A 275 -10.06 16.27 -30.28
N VAL A 276 -9.90 14.97 -30.05
CA VAL A 276 -10.92 14.08 -29.50
C VAL A 276 -10.54 13.76 -28.07
N ARG A 277 -11.45 14.06 -27.15
CA ARG A 277 -11.25 13.90 -25.70
C ARG A 277 -12.12 12.77 -25.19
N VAL A 278 -11.59 11.95 -24.30
CA VAL A 278 -12.36 10.88 -23.65
C VAL A 278 -12.35 11.11 -22.14
N PRO A 279 -13.28 11.94 -21.62
CA PRO A 279 -13.39 12.19 -20.17
C PRO A 279 -13.56 10.88 -19.40
N GLY A 280 -13.07 10.84 -18.15
CA GLY A 280 -13.09 9.61 -17.37
C GLY A 280 -11.99 8.61 -17.69
N THR A 281 -11.04 8.95 -18.57
CA THR A 281 -9.91 8.07 -18.93
C THR A 281 -8.56 8.77 -18.89
N TYR A 282 -8.50 9.95 -18.27
CA TYR A 282 -7.28 10.73 -18.18
C TYR A 282 -6.26 10.05 -17.26
N ASP A 283 -5.00 10.16 -17.67
CA ASP A 283 -3.83 9.81 -16.88
C ASP A 283 -3.01 11.09 -16.60
N ILE A 284 -2.44 11.20 -15.40
CA ILE A 284 -1.70 12.39 -14.97
C ILE A 284 -0.55 12.75 -15.93
N PHE A 285 0.15 11.76 -16.48
CA PHE A 285 1.31 11.99 -17.34
C PHE A 285 0.87 12.43 -18.73
N ASN A 286 -0.05 11.68 -19.35
CA ASN A 286 -0.53 11.99 -20.70
C ASN A 286 -1.26 13.35 -20.74
N VAL A 287 -1.96 13.74 -19.67
CA VAL A 287 -2.58 15.07 -19.58
C VAL A 287 -1.52 16.18 -19.64
N LEU A 288 -0.41 16.05 -18.91
CA LEU A 288 0.67 17.04 -18.92
C LEU A 288 1.42 17.09 -20.25
N ILE A 289 1.66 15.92 -20.87
CA ILE A 289 2.24 15.81 -22.22
C ILE A 289 1.35 16.55 -23.23
N ASN A 290 0.04 16.25 -23.23
CA ASN A 290 -0.91 16.88 -24.13
C ASN A 290 -0.98 18.39 -23.93
N ILE A 291 -1.00 18.87 -22.68
CA ILE A 291 -0.97 20.29 -22.39
C ILE A 291 0.29 20.97 -22.94
N ARG A 292 1.47 20.39 -22.69
CA ARG A 292 2.74 20.91 -23.20
C ARG A 292 2.69 21.03 -24.73
N ASP A 293 2.21 20.00 -25.40
CA ASP A 293 2.20 19.94 -26.86
C ASP A 293 1.18 20.90 -27.48
N VAL A 294 0.00 21.08 -26.83
CA VAL A 294 -0.98 22.12 -27.19
C VAL A 294 -0.39 23.52 -27.03
N LEU A 295 0.33 23.81 -25.95
CA LEU A 295 0.96 25.11 -25.73
C LEU A 295 2.01 25.44 -26.79
N ARG A 296 2.79 24.45 -27.22
CA ARG A 296 3.80 24.61 -28.28
C ARG A 296 3.19 24.77 -29.67
N ASN A 297 1.96 24.29 -29.87
CA ASN A 297 1.21 24.41 -31.10
C ASN A 297 2.01 23.95 -32.35
N GLN A 298 2.67 22.79 -32.26
CA GLN A 298 3.47 22.24 -33.38
C GLN A 298 2.62 21.95 -34.64
N ARG A 299 1.30 21.83 -34.48
CA ARG A 299 0.33 21.61 -35.56
C ARG A 299 -0.12 22.90 -36.27
N ASN A 300 0.42 24.07 -35.89
CA ASN A 300 0.07 25.37 -36.48
C ASN A 300 -1.45 25.69 -36.43
N LEU A 301 -2.11 25.32 -35.33
CA LEU A 301 -3.52 25.60 -35.10
C LEU A 301 -3.77 27.10 -34.96
N SER A 302 -5.01 27.53 -35.21
CA SER A 302 -5.41 28.91 -35.01
C SER A 302 -5.33 29.31 -33.53
N GLU A 303 -5.01 30.57 -33.25
CA GLU A 303 -4.93 31.10 -31.87
C GLU A 303 -6.25 30.90 -31.08
N GLY A 304 -7.39 30.98 -31.76
CA GLY A 304 -8.70 30.72 -31.16
C GLY A 304 -8.85 29.27 -30.73
N THR A 305 -8.45 28.33 -31.59
CA THR A 305 -8.46 26.89 -31.30
C THR A 305 -7.51 26.56 -30.15
N VAL A 306 -6.29 27.10 -30.15
CA VAL A 306 -5.33 26.87 -29.07
C VAL A 306 -5.88 27.37 -27.73
N THR A 307 -6.51 28.54 -27.70
CA THR A 307 -7.09 29.10 -26.48
C THR A 307 -8.24 28.23 -25.96
N ASP A 308 -9.12 27.75 -26.84
CA ASP A 308 -10.20 26.83 -26.48
C ASP A 308 -9.66 25.51 -25.92
N LEU A 309 -8.63 24.92 -26.55
CA LEU A 309 -7.99 23.70 -26.07
C LEU A 309 -7.28 23.89 -24.72
N ILE A 310 -6.67 25.06 -24.46
CA ILE A 310 -6.07 25.38 -23.15
C ILE A 310 -7.15 25.42 -22.06
N VAL A 311 -8.29 26.07 -22.32
CA VAL A 311 -9.41 26.13 -21.37
C VAL A 311 -9.94 24.73 -21.09
N ARG A 312 -10.14 23.93 -22.13
CA ARG A 312 -10.57 22.52 -22.01
C ARG A 312 -9.56 21.66 -21.25
N SER A 313 -8.26 21.91 -21.42
CA SER A 313 -7.21 21.18 -20.70
C SER A 313 -7.23 21.46 -19.19
N ALA A 314 -7.81 22.58 -18.74
CA ALA A 314 -8.00 22.84 -17.32
C ALA A 314 -9.06 21.91 -16.68
N ASP A 315 -9.98 21.36 -17.49
CA ASP A 315 -10.99 20.39 -17.04
C ASP A 315 -10.35 19.02 -16.79
N SER A 316 -9.47 18.56 -17.69
CA SER A 316 -8.76 17.28 -17.50
C SER A 316 -7.83 17.31 -16.28
N LEU A 317 -7.15 18.43 -16.03
CA LEU A 317 -6.42 18.65 -14.76
C LEU A 317 -7.36 18.65 -13.54
N GLY A 318 -8.58 19.15 -13.70
CA GLY A 318 -9.60 19.11 -12.65
C GLY A 318 -10.00 17.68 -12.29
N GLU A 319 -10.20 16.84 -13.30
CA GLU A 319 -10.53 15.42 -13.10
C GLU A 319 -9.38 14.68 -12.39
N ILE A 320 -8.14 14.84 -12.86
CA ILE A 320 -6.96 14.24 -12.21
C ILE A 320 -6.80 14.74 -10.78
N LYS A 321 -6.98 16.03 -10.52
CA LYS A 321 -6.92 16.56 -9.15
C LYS A 321 -7.95 15.89 -8.24
N ASN A 322 -9.18 15.73 -8.71
CA ASN A 322 -10.23 15.08 -7.92
C ASN A 322 -9.89 13.62 -7.63
N LEU A 323 -9.35 12.89 -8.62
CA LEU A 323 -8.84 11.53 -8.45
C LEU A 323 -7.76 11.45 -7.35
N LEU A 324 -6.77 12.34 -7.39
CA LEU A 324 -5.72 12.39 -6.37
C LEU A 324 -6.30 12.68 -4.98
N VAL A 325 -7.22 13.63 -4.86
CA VAL A 325 -7.88 13.97 -3.60
C VAL A 325 -8.68 12.78 -3.05
N GLU A 326 -9.40 12.05 -3.89
CA GLU A 326 -10.09 10.83 -3.49
C GLU A 326 -9.11 9.79 -2.93
N GLN A 327 -7.98 9.60 -3.61
CA GLN A 327 -6.96 8.67 -3.14
C GLN A 327 -6.30 9.13 -1.83
N GLN A 328 -6.09 10.44 -1.63
CA GLN A 328 -5.58 10.98 -0.37
C GLN A 328 -6.53 10.66 0.78
N VAL A 329 -7.84 10.85 0.60
CA VAL A 329 -8.85 10.54 1.61
C VAL A 329 -8.89 9.04 1.92
N ALA A 330 -8.85 8.20 0.89
CA ALA A 330 -8.82 6.74 1.04
C ALA A 330 -7.57 6.28 1.82
N THR A 331 -6.39 6.83 1.47
CA THR A 331 -5.12 6.51 2.13
C THR A 331 -5.06 7.01 3.56
N GLY A 332 -5.53 8.24 3.83
CA GLY A 332 -5.60 8.80 5.19
C GLY A 332 -6.54 8.01 6.10
N THR A 333 -7.70 7.56 5.58
CA THR A 333 -8.62 6.69 6.33
C THR A 333 -7.95 5.37 6.71
N LYS A 334 -7.14 4.82 5.81
CA LYS A 334 -6.39 3.58 6.03
C LYS A 334 -5.30 3.72 7.09
N ILE A 335 -4.55 4.82 7.06
CA ILE A 335 -3.56 5.15 8.10
C ILE A 335 -4.24 5.22 9.46
N ASN A 336 -5.35 5.96 9.58
CA ASN A 336 -6.10 6.07 10.84
C ASN A 336 -6.62 4.71 11.35
N PHE A 337 -7.12 3.86 10.45
CA PHE A 337 -7.53 2.50 10.80
C PHE A 337 -6.37 1.67 11.33
N MET A 338 -5.22 1.73 10.65
CA MET A 338 -4.01 0.99 11.03
C MET A 338 -3.47 1.47 12.37
N ASP A 339 -3.47 2.78 12.64
CA ASP A 339 -3.09 3.37 13.92
C ASP A 339 -4.00 2.88 15.06
N THR A 340 -5.32 2.96 14.87
CA THR A 340 -6.31 2.46 15.85
C THR A 340 -6.16 0.95 16.11
N LEU A 341 -5.84 0.17 15.06
CA LEU A 341 -5.59 -1.25 15.19
C LEU A 341 -4.29 -1.51 15.95
N LYS A 342 -3.22 -0.73 15.70
CA LYS A 342 -1.95 -0.82 16.41
C LYS A 342 -2.15 -0.62 17.91
N ASP A 343 -2.85 0.43 18.31
CA ASP A 343 -3.19 0.71 19.72
C ASP A 343 -3.98 -0.45 20.36
N SER A 344 -4.94 -1.01 19.62
CA SER A 344 -5.73 -2.15 20.09
C SER A 344 -4.88 -3.40 20.29
N LEU A 345 -3.96 -3.68 19.36
CA LEU A 345 -3.04 -4.82 19.45
C LEU A 345 -2.00 -4.62 20.56
N GLU A 346 -1.52 -3.40 20.76
CA GLU A 346 -0.61 -3.05 21.86
C GLU A 346 -1.27 -3.29 23.21
N LYS A 347 -2.54 -2.90 23.38
CA LYS A 347 -3.31 -3.20 24.58
C LYS A 347 -3.46 -4.71 24.81
N ILE A 348 -3.82 -5.47 23.76
CA ILE A 348 -3.95 -6.94 23.86
C ILE A 348 -2.59 -7.57 24.22
N LYS A 349 -1.49 -7.03 23.69
CA LYS A 349 -0.13 -7.48 23.98
C LYS A 349 0.21 -7.24 25.45
N PHE A 350 -0.09 -6.05 25.98
CA PHE A 350 0.09 -5.71 27.39
C PHE A 350 -0.73 -6.62 28.31
N ASP A 351 -2.01 -6.84 28.00
CA ASP A 351 -2.86 -7.75 28.78
C ASP A 351 -2.33 -9.21 28.75
N THR A 352 -1.79 -9.63 27.60
CA THR A 352 -1.15 -10.96 27.44
C THR A 352 0.15 -11.06 28.24
N GLU A 353 0.93 -9.98 28.29
CA GLU A 353 2.14 -9.87 29.11
C GLU A 353 1.79 -9.94 30.59
N ASP A 354 0.81 -9.18 31.06
CA ASP A 354 0.34 -9.21 32.45
C ASP A 354 -0.14 -10.60 32.85
N GLN A 355 -0.96 -11.25 32.02
CA GLN A 355 -1.38 -12.64 32.26
C GLN A 355 -0.21 -13.62 32.32
N THR A 356 0.81 -13.42 31.48
CA THR A 356 2.01 -14.25 31.50
C THR A 356 2.78 -14.06 32.81
N THR A 357 2.96 -12.80 33.22
CA THR A 357 3.61 -12.40 34.48
C THR A 357 2.88 -12.99 35.69
N LEU A 358 1.56 -12.85 35.78
CA LEU A 358 0.75 -13.44 36.87
C LEU A 358 0.87 -14.96 36.97
N LEU A 359 1.13 -15.63 35.84
CA LEU A 359 1.33 -17.09 35.81
C LEU A 359 2.77 -17.50 36.12
N GLN A 360 3.74 -16.65 35.80
CA GLN A 360 5.17 -16.93 35.85
C GLN A 360 5.82 -16.43 37.15
N GLU A 361 5.35 -15.34 37.75
CA GLU A 361 5.93 -14.77 38.96
C GLU A 361 5.62 -15.61 40.20
N ALA A 362 6.61 -15.70 41.08
CA ALA A 362 6.54 -16.41 42.33
C ALA A 362 6.14 -15.46 43.47
N ASP A 363 5.20 -15.87 44.32
CA ASP A 363 4.95 -15.20 45.61
C ASP A 363 6.09 -15.56 46.56
N ILE A 364 7.12 -14.70 46.60
CA ILE A 364 8.33 -14.92 47.40
C ILE A 364 8.01 -15.07 48.89
N ALA A 365 7.00 -14.37 49.39
CA ALA A 365 6.62 -14.45 50.80
C ALA A 365 6.05 -15.85 51.12
N GLN A 366 5.12 -16.33 50.29
CA GLN A 366 4.56 -17.67 50.45
C GLN A 366 5.64 -18.76 50.25
N ILE A 367 6.52 -18.59 49.27
CA ILE A 367 7.62 -19.53 49.00
C ILE A 367 8.61 -19.56 50.15
N ALA A 368 8.94 -18.43 50.77
CA ALA A 368 9.82 -18.38 51.94
C ALA A 368 9.21 -19.12 53.14
N ILE A 369 7.89 -19.00 53.36
CA ILE A 369 7.16 -19.75 54.39
C ILE A 369 7.23 -21.25 54.10
N ASP A 370 6.96 -21.65 52.86
CA ASP A 370 6.98 -23.07 52.46
C ASP A 370 8.38 -23.68 52.50
N LEU A 371 9.41 -22.88 52.17
CA LEU A 371 10.82 -23.26 52.27
C LEU A 371 11.18 -23.53 53.73
N SER A 372 10.89 -22.58 54.63
CA SER A 372 11.12 -22.73 56.07
C SER A 372 10.40 -23.96 56.64
N ARG A 373 9.14 -24.16 56.25
CA ARG A 373 8.35 -25.34 56.67
C ARG A 373 9.00 -26.65 56.20
N ARG A 374 9.48 -26.71 54.96
CA ARG A 374 10.15 -27.92 54.43
C ARG A 374 11.51 -28.16 55.07
N GLU A 375 12.28 -27.12 55.38
CA GLU A 375 13.54 -27.23 56.13
C GLU A 375 13.30 -27.79 57.54
N ILE A 376 12.28 -27.30 58.26
CA ILE A 376 11.88 -27.82 59.57
C ILE A 376 11.46 -29.29 59.46
N LEU A 377 10.61 -29.65 58.49
CA LEU A 377 10.18 -31.03 58.28
C LEU A 377 11.34 -31.97 57.91
N TYR A 378 12.30 -31.48 57.12
CA TYR A 378 13.51 -32.22 56.78
C TYR A 378 14.35 -32.51 58.03
N GLN A 379 14.57 -31.50 58.89
CA GLN A 379 15.28 -31.68 60.16
C GLN A 379 14.54 -32.60 61.14
N MET A 380 13.22 -32.45 61.27
CA MET A 380 12.37 -33.35 62.07
C MET A 380 12.47 -34.78 61.57
N SER A 381 12.42 -34.98 60.25
CA SER A 381 12.63 -36.29 59.64
C SER A 381 14.02 -36.82 60.02
N LEU A 382 15.09 -36.06 59.81
CA LEU A 382 16.45 -36.47 60.19
C LEU A 382 16.55 -36.90 61.66
N SER A 383 15.90 -36.15 62.57
CA SER A 383 15.85 -36.46 64.00
C SER A 383 15.09 -37.75 64.32
N VAL A 384 13.93 -37.96 63.67
CA VAL A 384 13.13 -39.19 63.83
C VAL A 384 13.86 -40.40 63.26
N ALA A 385 14.52 -40.26 62.11
CA ALA A 385 15.39 -41.30 61.54
C ALA A 385 16.51 -41.66 62.51
N GLY A 386 17.19 -40.65 63.07
CA GLY A 386 18.23 -40.84 64.08
C GLY A 386 17.72 -41.59 65.30
N LYS A 387 16.54 -41.23 65.82
CA LYS A 387 15.90 -41.94 66.94
C LYS A 387 15.52 -43.38 66.60
N LEU A 388 14.90 -43.63 65.46
CA LEU A 388 14.50 -44.98 65.02
C LEU A 388 15.70 -45.89 64.74
N MET A 389 16.76 -45.35 64.14
CA MET A 389 18.02 -46.10 63.93
C MET A 389 18.78 -46.37 65.24
N SER A 390 18.57 -45.53 66.27
CA SER A 390 19.14 -45.74 67.61
C SER A 390 18.34 -46.73 68.49
N MET A 391 17.06 -47.00 68.21
CA MET A 391 16.29 -48.05 68.89
C MET A 391 16.78 -49.42 68.39
N SER A 392 17.57 -50.12 69.21
CA SER A 392 18.08 -51.45 68.85
C SER A 392 17.03 -52.54 69.11
N LEU A 393 17.09 -53.64 68.36
CA LEU A 393 16.25 -54.85 68.51
C LEU A 393 16.19 -55.40 69.96
N LEU A 394 17.15 -55.05 70.82
CA LEU A 394 17.19 -55.45 72.24
C LEU A 394 16.15 -54.73 73.12
N ASP A 395 15.66 -53.54 72.75
CA ASP A 395 14.65 -52.82 73.54
C ASP A 395 13.22 -53.33 73.32
N PHE A 396 12.99 -54.11 72.25
CA PHE A 396 11.66 -54.66 71.92
C PHE A 396 11.43 -56.09 72.43
N ILE A 397 12.48 -56.76 72.96
CA ILE A 397 12.43 -58.13 73.49
C ILE A 397 12.59 -58.11 75.03
N ARG A 398 11.71 -57.40 75.74
CA ARG A 398 11.56 -57.58 77.19
C ARG A 398 10.38 -58.48 77.51
#